data_AF-A0A2R5L2J6-F1
#
_entry.id   AF-A0A2R5L2J6-F1
#
_cell.length_a   1.000
_cell.length_b   1.000
_cell.length_c   1.000
_cell.angle_alpha   90.00
_cell.angle_beta   90.00
_cell.angle_gamma   90.00
#
_symmetry.space_group_name_H-M   'P 1'
#
loop_
_entity.id
_entity.type
_entity.pdbx_description
1 polymer ?
#
loop_
_entity_poly.entity_id
_entity_poly.type
_entity_poly.pdbx_seq_one_letter_code
_entity_poly.pdbx_strand_id
1 'polypeptide(L)'
;TLFGGSLSNIHVVLSSGVSTAEGLAVDWMGHNLYWVVRGERSSLQVAQLAGPEQTGINSKTLFASDIHSPRAMALDPRDGLMFWTDWEVNKARIERATMSGRERTVIVTIGGLGWPNGLTLD
;
A
#
# COMPACT_ATOMS: atom_id res chain seq x y z
N THR A 1 11.18 -19.56 -1.57
CA THR A 1 10.81 -20.80 -2.28
C THR A 1 10.79 -21.95 -1.29
N LEU A 2 9.88 -22.91 -1.42
CA LEU A 2 9.87 -24.07 -0.53
C LEU A 2 10.99 -25.04 -0.96
N PHE A 3 11.96 -25.28 -0.08
CA PHE A 3 13.00 -26.29 -0.28
C PHE A 3 12.98 -27.27 0.89
N GLY A 4 12.75 -28.55 0.61
CA GLY A 4 12.73 -29.60 1.64
C GLY A 4 11.68 -29.39 2.74
N GLY A 5 10.58 -28.69 2.44
CA GLY A 5 9.53 -28.38 3.41
C GLY A 5 9.80 -27.13 4.28
N SER A 6 10.92 -26.44 4.07
CA SER A 6 11.22 -25.17 4.74
C SER A 6 11.13 -23.98 3.77
N LEU A 7 10.67 -22.84 4.28
CA LEU A 7 10.69 -21.58 3.55
C LEU A 7 12.13 -21.07 3.48
N SER A 8 12.67 -20.95 2.28
CA SER A 8 13.94 -20.28 2.01
C SER A 8 13.74 -18.98 1.23
N ASN A 9 14.75 -18.11 1.21
CA ASN A 9 14.74 -16.82 0.52
C ASN A 9 13.75 -15.79 1.12
N ILE A 10 13.65 -15.76 2.45
CA ILE A 10 12.89 -14.74 3.19
C ILE A 10 13.80 -13.54 3.39
N HIS A 11 13.36 -12.37 2.91
CA HIS A 11 14.05 -11.11 3.10
C HIS A 11 13.17 -10.13 3.86
N VAL A 12 13.75 -9.48 4.87
CA VAL A 12 13.07 -8.44 5.62
C VAL A 12 13.17 -7.14 4.84
N VAL A 13 12.03 -6.67 4.33
CA VAL A 13 11.93 -5.37 3.63
C VAL A 13 11.86 -4.22 4.63
N LEU A 14 11.20 -4.42 5.77
CA LEU A 14 10.95 -3.39 6.77
C LEU A 14 10.87 -4.03 8.16
N SER A 15 11.70 -3.58 9.10
CA SER A 15 11.79 -4.14 10.46
C SER A 15 11.28 -3.23 11.56
N SER A 16 11.03 -1.95 11.26
CA SER A 16 10.52 -0.94 12.20
C SER A 16 9.77 0.18 11.45
N GLY A 17 9.10 1.07 12.19
CA GLY A 17 8.39 2.21 11.60
C GLY A 17 7.01 1.90 11.00
N VAL A 18 6.53 0.66 11.17
CA VAL A 18 5.17 0.24 10.79
C VAL A 18 4.39 -0.09 12.05
N SER A 19 3.43 0.76 12.42
CA SER A 19 2.54 0.50 13.55
C SER A 19 1.45 -0.49 13.19
N THR A 20 0.76 -0.27 12.07
CA THR A 20 -0.39 -1.07 11.65
C THR A 20 -0.49 -1.06 10.13
N ALA A 21 0.25 -1.96 9.47
CA ALA A 21 0.06 -2.21 8.05
C ALA A 21 -1.22 -3.02 7.83
N GLU A 22 -2.24 -2.44 7.19
CA GLU A 22 -3.51 -3.15 6.91
C GLU A 22 -3.55 -3.77 5.51
N GLY A 23 -2.79 -3.23 4.56
CA GLY A 23 -2.77 -3.69 3.18
C GLY A 23 -1.45 -3.37 2.50
N LEU A 24 -1.06 -4.23 1.57
CA LEU A 24 0.17 -4.12 0.80
C LEU A 24 -0.06 -4.61 -0.63
N ALA A 25 0.75 -4.10 -1.55
CA ALA A 25 0.77 -4.54 -2.94
C ALA A 25 2.20 -4.43 -3.50
N VAL A 26 2.53 -5.33 -4.42
CA VAL A 26 3.87 -5.42 -5.02
C VAL A 26 3.81 -4.91 -6.46
N ASP A 27 4.69 -3.96 -6.76
CA ASP A 27 5.04 -3.58 -8.12
C ASP A 27 6.15 -4.52 -8.61
N TRP A 28 5.77 -5.51 -9.41
CA TRP A 28 6.69 -6.50 -9.94
C TRP A 28 7.56 -5.97 -11.09
N MET A 29 7.21 -4.83 -11.70
CA MET A 29 7.98 -4.25 -12.80
C MET A 29 9.05 -3.29 -12.28
N GLY A 30 8.69 -2.42 -11.34
CA GLY A 30 9.61 -1.47 -10.71
C GLY A 30 10.32 -2.02 -9.47
N HIS A 31 10.02 -3.25 -9.05
CA HIS A 31 10.58 -3.89 -7.86
C HIS A 31 10.33 -3.06 -6.59
N ASN A 32 9.09 -2.63 -6.38
CA ASN A 32 8.69 -1.82 -5.23
C ASN A 32 7.59 -2.52 -4.41
N LEU A 33 7.61 -2.29 -3.10
CA LEU A 33 6.53 -2.66 -2.19
C LEU A 33 5.79 -1.40 -1.80
N TYR A 34 4.47 -1.40 -1.95
CA TYR A 34 3.58 -0.35 -1.48
C TYR A 34 2.74 -0.88 -0.32
N TRP A 35 2.47 -0.02 0.66
CA TRP A 35 1.59 -0.40 1.77
C TRP A 35 0.84 0.80 2.34
N VAL A 36 -0.26 0.50 3.02
CA VAL A 36 -1.01 1.45 3.83
C VAL A 36 -0.69 1.22 5.30
N VAL A 37 -0.45 2.31 6.02
CA VAL A 37 -0.34 2.34 7.48
C VAL A 37 -1.58 3.03 8.03
N ARG A 38 -2.25 2.41 9.00
CA ARG A 38 -3.35 3.02 9.76
C ARG A 38 -2.88 3.39 11.16
N GLY A 39 -3.30 4.54 11.67
CA GLY A 39 -3.02 4.98 13.04
C GLY A 39 -3.00 6.50 13.15
N GLU A 40 -2.29 7.04 14.14
CA GLU A 40 -2.15 8.48 14.33
C GLU A 40 -1.51 9.19 13.11
N ARG A 41 -0.66 8.47 12.37
CA ARG A 41 0.00 8.94 11.15
C ARG A 41 -0.36 8.04 9.97
N SER A 42 -1.66 7.88 9.73
CA SER A 42 -2.16 7.12 8.59
C SER A 42 -1.52 7.62 7.30
N SER A 43 -0.96 6.70 6.51
CA SER A 43 -0.16 7.05 5.34
C SER A 43 -0.08 5.93 4.32
N LEU A 44 0.20 6.31 3.07
CA LEU A 44 0.59 5.41 2.00
C LEU A 44 2.09 5.55 1.78
N GLN A 45 2.80 4.43 1.76
CA GLN A 45 4.25 4.40 1.68
C GLN A 45 4.71 3.41 0.63
N VAL A 46 5.94 3.61 0.15
CA VAL A 46 6.62 2.74 -0.81
C VAL A 46 8.05 2.51 -0.38
N ALA A 47 8.61 1.33 -0.64
CA ALA A 47 10.03 1.05 -0.55
C ALA A 47 10.45 0.16 -1.72
N GLN A 48 11.70 0.32 -2.14
CA GLN A 48 12.30 -0.61 -3.08
C GLN A 48 12.44 -1.99 -2.41
N LEU A 49 12.11 -3.05 -3.14
CA LEU A 49 12.42 -4.42 -2.76
C LEU A 49 13.92 -4.62 -2.96
N ALA A 50 14.68 -4.28 -1.93
CA ALA A 50 16.11 -4.48 -1.87
C ALA A 50 16.48 -5.96 -2.07
N GLY A 51 17.53 -6.21 -2.85
CA GLY A 51 18.13 -7.54 -2.95
C GLY A 51 18.82 -7.95 -1.64
N PRO A 52 19.24 -9.22 -1.50
CA PRO A 52 19.82 -9.77 -0.27
C PRO A 52 21.01 -8.96 0.29
N GLU A 53 21.75 -8.28 -0.60
CA GLU A 53 22.96 -7.52 -0.24
C GLU A 53 22.70 -6.04 0.08
N GLN A 54 21.49 -5.54 -0.16
CA GLN A 54 21.13 -4.15 0.14
C GLN A 54 20.61 -4.05 1.56
N THR A 55 21.50 -3.72 2.48
CA THR A 55 21.16 -3.46 3.88
C THR A 55 20.70 -2.01 4.05
N GLY A 56 19.40 -1.78 4.05
CA GLY A 56 18.84 -0.44 4.31
C GLY A 56 17.40 -0.30 3.84
N ILE A 57 16.58 0.36 4.67
CA ILE A 57 15.20 0.69 4.34
C ILE A 57 15.17 2.07 3.70
N ASN A 58 14.85 2.13 2.40
CA ASN A 58 14.55 3.38 1.70
C ASN A 58 13.04 3.49 1.48
N SER A 59 12.29 3.65 2.57
CA SER A 59 10.86 3.93 2.48
C SER A 59 10.60 5.42 2.24
N LYS A 60 9.60 5.71 1.42
CA LYS A 60 9.12 7.05 1.12
C LYS A 60 7.62 7.10 1.37
N THR A 61 7.18 8.11 2.11
CA THR A 61 5.77 8.44 2.25
C THR A 61 5.28 9.13 0.99
N LEU A 62 4.25 8.57 0.35
CA LEU A 62 3.58 9.14 -0.81
C LEU A 62 2.48 10.10 -0.40
N PHE A 63 1.65 9.68 0.56
CA PHE A 63 0.56 10.48 1.10
C PHE A 63 0.47 10.29 2.62
N ALA A 64 0.24 11.39 3.34
CA ALA A 64 0.04 11.39 4.79
C ALA A 64 -1.05 12.38 5.26
N SER A 65 -1.67 13.10 4.32
CA SER A 65 -2.76 14.04 4.59
C SER A 65 -4.08 13.46 4.09
N ASP A 66 -5.18 13.75 4.80
CA ASP A 66 -6.53 13.34 4.42
C ASP A 66 -6.65 11.82 4.13
N ILE A 67 -5.95 11.02 4.92
CA ILE A 67 -6.04 9.56 4.96
C ILE A 67 -6.34 9.20 6.39
N HIS A 68 -7.49 8.58 6.63
CA HIS A 68 -7.97 8.34 7.99
C HIS A 68 -7.91 6.87 8.31
N SER A 69 -8.60 6.06 7.51
CA SER A 69 -8.77 4.64 7.76
C SER A 69 -8.49 3.82 6.50
N PRO A 70 -7.25 3.84 5.98
CA PRO A 70 -6.89 3.09 4.79
C PRO A 70 -6.87 1.60 5.09
N ARG A 71 -7.25 0.76 4.12
CA ARG A 71 -7.27 -0.71 4.32
C ARG A 71 -6.69 -1.50 3.15
N ALA A 72 -7.41 -1.58 2.03
CA ALA A 72 -6.95 -2.34 0.87
C ALA A 72 -6.13 -1.46 -0.07
N MET A 73 -5.21 -2.08 -0.81
CA MET A 73 -4.44 -1.44 -1.88
C MET A 73 -4.30 -2.40 -3.05
N ALA A 74 -4.41 -1.87 -4.27
CA ALA A 74 -4.11 -2.58 -5.51
C ALA A 74 -3.29 -1.66 -6.43
N LEU A 75 -2.44 -2.27 -7.26
CA LEU A 75 -1.57 -1.55 -8.19
C LEU A 75 -1.86 -2.01 -9.60
N ASP A 76 -1.79 -1.08 -10.55
CA ASP A 76 -1.61 -1.36 -11.96
C ASP A 76 -0.23 -0.81 -12.39
N PRO A 77 0.82 -1.64 -12.32
CA PRO A 77 2.16 -1.23 -12.74
C PRO A 77 2.26 -0.85 -14.22
N ARG A 78 1.37 -1.36 -15.09
CA ARG A 78 1.44 -1.11 -16.55
C ARG A 78 1.03 0.32 -16.87
N ASP A 79 0.00 0.79 -16.19
CA ASP A 79 -0.49 2.17 -16.32
C ASP A 79 0.11 3.12 -15.27
N GLY A 80 0.91 2.60 -14.33
CA GLY A 80 1.55 3.38 -13.28
C GLY A 80 0.54 3.96 -12.28
N LEU A 81 -0.54 3.22 -12.01
CA LEU A 81 -1.64 3.64 -11.14
C LEU A 81 -1.68 2.81 -9.85
N MET A 82 -2.12 3.44 -8.78
CA MET A 82 -2.41 2.78 -7.51
C MET A 82 -3.79 3.18 -7.01
N PHE A 83 -4.43 2.23 -6.34
CA PHE A 83 -5.78 2.36 -5.83
C PHE A 83 -5.80 1.90 -4.38
N TRP A 84 -6.59 2.57 -3.54
CA TRP A 84 -6.79 2.14 -2.16
C TRP A 84 -8.19 2.46 -1.66
N THR A 85 -8.57 1.78 -0.59
CA THR A 85 -9.81 2.04 0.13
C THR A 85 -9.54 2.84 1.40
N ASP A 86 -10.40 3.81 1.72
CA ASP A 86 -10.43 4.49 3.01
C ASP A 86 -11.84 4.39 3.59
N TRP A 87 -11.97 3.83 4.79
CA TRP A 87 -13.25 3.62 5.47
C TRP A 87 -13.58 4.72 6.50
N GLU A 88 -13.07 5.94 6.33
CA GLU A 88 -13.45 7.11 7.14
C GLU A 88 -14.97 7.15 7.39
N VAL A 89 -15.36 7.25 8.66
CA VAL A 89 -16.77 7.28 9.06
C VAL A 89 -17.48 8.44 8.35
N ASN A 90 -18.58 8.12 7.66
CA ASN A 90 -19.39 9.04 6.84
C ASN A 90 -18.71 9.58 5.56
N LYS A 91 -17.47 9.18 5.24
CA LYS A 91 -16.74 9.57 4.02
C LYS A 91 -15.93 8.42 3.43
N ALA A 92 -16.47 7.21 3.54
CA ALA A 92 -15.85 6.02 2.97
C ALA A 92 -15.71 6.17 1.46
N ARG A 93 -14.55 5.77 0.91
CA ARG A 93 -14.18 6.05 -0.47
C ARG A 93 -13.18 5.06 -1.02
N ILE A 94 -13.13 5.02 -2.35
CA ILE A 94 -12.04 4.42 -3.11
C ILE A 94 -11.33 5.56 -3.84
N GLU A 95 -10.02 5.58 -3.72
CA GLU A 95 -9.17 6.60 -4.32
C GLU A 95 -8.16 6.00 -5.27
N ARG A 96 -7.67 6.83 -6.17
CA ARG A 96 -6.62 6.51 -7.14
C ARG A 96 -5.57 7.60 -7.14
N ALA A 97 -4.33 7.24 -7.40
CA ALA A 97 -3.25 8.15 -7.76
C ALA A 97 -2.28 7.47 -8.72
N THR A 98 -1.34 8.22 -9.28
CA THR A 98 -0.15 7.61 -9.89
C THR A 98 0.71 6.96 -8.81
N MET A 99 1.43 5.88 -9.17
CA MET A 99 2.38 5.18 -8.31
C MET A 99 3.57 6.05 -7.86
N SER A 100 3.74 7.22 -8.47
CA SER A 100 4.72 8.25 -8.07
C SER A 100 4.22 9.19 -6.95
N GLY A 101 2.96 9.06 -6.53
CA GLY A 101 2.33 9.92 -5.52
C GLY A 101 1.73 11.22 -6.06
N ARG A 102 1.32 11.24 -7.34
CA ARG A 102 0.70 12.41 -7.99
C ARG A 102 -0.74 12.13 -8.41
N GLU A 103 -1.51 13.18 -8.66
CA GLU A 103 -2.86 13.11 -9.26
C GLU A 103 -3.86 12.27 -8.43
N ARG A 104 -3.75 12.38 -7.10
CA ARG A 104 -4.70 11.77 -6.17
C ARG A 104 -6.12 12.26 -6.44
N THR A 105 -7.03 11.32 -6.61
CA THR A 105 -8.44 11.59 -6.94
C THR A 105 -9.34 10.55 -6.27
N VAL A 106 -10.46 11.01 -5.70
CA VAL A 106 -11.54 10.12 -5.26
C VAL A 106 -12.29 9.62 -6.48
N ILE A 107 -12.33 8.30 -6.67
CA ILE A 107 -13.00 7.68 -7.83
C ILE A 107 -14.34 7.05 -7.46
N VAL A 108 -14.56 6.73 -6.18
CA VAL A 108 -15.84 6.27 -5.65
C VAL A 108 -16.06 6.88 -4.27
N THR A 109 -17.25 7.45 -4.06
CA THR A 109 -17.73 7.82 -2.72
C THR A 109 -18.80 6.82 -2.30
N ILE A 110 -18.68 6.30 -1.09
CA ILE A 110 -19.62 5.32 -0.53
C ILE A 110 -20.51 6.05 0.47
N GLY A 111 -21.80 6.18 0.15
CA GLY A 111 -22.77 6.80 1.04
C GLY A 111 -23.08 5.93 2.26
N GLY A 112 -23.31 6.58 3.41
CA GLY A 112 -23.66 5.90 4.67
C GLY A 112 -22.46 5.26 5.38
N LEU A 113 -22.72 4.22 6.18
CA LEU A 113 -21.68 3.44 6.86
C LEU A 113 -21.17 2.35 5.91
N GLY A 114 -20.07 2.64 5.21
CA GLY A 114 -19.39 1.69 4.30
C GLY A 114 -18.04 1.23 4.84
N TRP A 115 -17.75 -0.07 4.72
CA TRP A 115 -16.45 -0.66 5.07
C TRP A 115 -15.81 -1.35 3.85
N PRO A 116 -15.21 -0.58 2.93
CA PRO A 116 -14.52 -1.13 1.76
C PRO A 116 -13.23 -1.87 2.19
N ASN A 117 -13.30 -3.20 2.26
CA ASN A 117 -12.25 -4.03 2.88
C ASN A 117 -11.30 -4.71 1.91
N GLY A 118 -11.79 -5.09 0.72
CA GLY A 118 -11.03 -5.79 -0.30
C GLY A 118 -11.07 -5.00 -1.60
N LEU A 119 -9.96 -5.02 -2.33
CA LEU A 119 -9.80 -4.36 -3.63
C LEU A 119 -8.90 -5.21 -4.50
N THR A 120 -9.30 -5.45 -5.75
CA THR A 120 -8.49 -6.10 -6.79
C THR A 120 -8.74 -5.41 -8.12
N LEU A 121 -7.80 -5.57 -9.05
CA LEU A 121 -7.92 -5.20 -10.45
C LEU A 121 -8.00 -6.49 -11.29
N ASP A 122 -8.58 -6.39 -12.49
CA ASP A 122 -8.68 -7.46 -13.50
C ASP A 122 -7.94 -7.03 -14.77
#